data_AF-A0A944X0Q9-F1
#
_entry.id   AF-A0A944X0Q9-F1
#
_cell.length_a   1.000
_cell.length_b   1.000
_cell.length_c   1.000
_cell.angle_alpha   90.00
_cell.angle_beta   90.00
_cell.angle_gamma   90.00
#
_symmetry.space_group_name_H-M   'P 1'
#
loop_
_entity.id
_entity.type
_entity.pdbx_description
1 polymer ?
#
loop_
_entity_poly.entity_id
_entity_poly.type
_entity_poly.pdbx_seq_one_letter_code
_entity_poly.pdbx_strand_id
1 'polypeptide(L)' 'LTLIDESGKEIGRGLVNYNSRDLERIKGMKTSAVRSLMEESFYEEVIHRDDLVIL' A
#
# COMPACT_ATOMS: atom_id res chain seq x y z
N LEU A 1 -2.21 7.28 -4.25
CA LEU A 1 -3.26 6.27 -4.05
C LEU A 1 -4.39 6.89 -3.25
N THR A 2 -5.64 6.71 -3.68
CA THR A 2 -6.83 7.13 -2.92
C THR A 2 -7.25 5.98 -2.01
N LEU A 3 -7.43 6.26 -0.73
CA LEU A 3 -7.94 5.32 0.26
C LEU A 3 -9.45 5.50 0.36
N ILE A 4 -10.17 4.40 0.16
CA ILE A 4 -11.63 4.35 0.14
C ILE A 4 -12.06 3.32 1.17
N ASP A 5 -13.05 3.65 1.99
CA ASP A 5 -13.67 2.71 2.92
C ASP A 5 -14.64 1.74 2.22
N GLU A 6 -15.23 0.82 2.97
CA GLU A 6 -16.19 -0.16 2.46
C GLU A 6 -17.48 0.46 1.89
N SER A 7 -17.79 1.71 2.26
CA SER A 7 -18.96 2.45 1.76
C SER A 7 -18.68 3.20 0.46
N GLY A 8 -17.43 3.20 -0.02
CA GLY A 8 -17.02 3.96 -1.20
C GLY A 8 -16.63 5.41 -0.88
N LYS A 9 -16.56 5.79 0.40
CA LYS A 9 -16.16 7.14 0.80
C LYS A 9 -14.64 7.24 0.84
N GLU A 10 -14.11 8.33 0.28
CA GLU A 10 -12.70 8.65 0.39
C GLU A 10 -12.36 9.05 1.83
N ILE A 11 -11.34 8.39 2.40
CA ILE A 11 -10.86 8.63 3.76
C ILE A 11 -9.44 9.21 3.80
N GLY A 12 -8.75 9.25 2.65
CA GLY A 12 -7.41 9.83 2.56
C GLY A 12 -6.72 9.60 1.23
N ARG A 13 -5.55 10.20 1.07
CA ARG A 13 -4.66 10.02 -0.08
C ARG A 13 -3.22 9.97 0.37
N GLY A 14 -2.40 9.20 -0.33
CA GLY A 14 -0.96 9.23 -0.09
C GLY A 14 -0.10 8.75 -1.26
N LEU A 15 1.21 8.94 -1.14
CA LEU A 15 2.18 8.41 -2.10
C LEU A 15 2.35 6.90 -1.87
N VAL A 16 2.36 6.12 -2.95
CA VAL A 16 2.41 4.66 -2.88
C VAL A 16 3.79 4.16 -3.27
N ASN A 17 4.36 3.29 -2.45
CA ASN A 17 5.69 2.71 -2.67
C ASN A 17 5.68 1.57 -3.70
N TYR A 18 4.51 1.04 -4.00
CA TYR A 18 4.31 -0.05 -4.95
C TYR A 18 3.56 0.42 -6.19
N ASN A 19 3.96 -0.08 -7.36
CA ASN A 19 3.15 0.05 -8.55
C ASN A 19 1.85 -0.75 -8.41
N SER A 20 0.86 -0.48 -9.27
CA SER A 20 -0.46 -1.11 -9.19
C SER A 20 -0.40 -2.64 -9.30
N ARG A 21 0.45 -3.19 -10.17
CA ARG A 21 0.56 -4.63 -10.37
C ARG A 21 1.06 -5.34 -9.12
N ASP A 22 2.12 -4.81 -8.51
CA ASP A 22 2.71 -5.40 -7.32
C ASP A 22 1.81 -5.21 -6.12
N LEU A 23 1.14 -4.06 -6.02
CA LEU A 23 0.15 -3.81 -4.97
C LEU A 23 -0.97 -4.86 -5.01
N GLU A 24 -1.55 -5.17 -6.17
CA GLU A 24 -2.59 -6.21 -6.29
C GLU A 24 -2.07 -7.60 -5.85
N ARG A 25 -0.81 -7.93 -6.15
CA ARG A 25 -0.23 -9.24 -5.81
C ARG A 25 -0.01 -9.42 -4.30
N ILE A 26 0.27 -8.33 -3.58
CA ILE A 26 0.64 -8.39 -2.16
C ILE A 26 -0.53 -8.09 -1.21
N LYS A 27 -1.70 -7.71 -1.74
CA LYS A 27 -2.89 -7.42 -0.93
C LYS A 27 -3.23 -8.57 0.00
N GLY A 28 -3.42 -8.26 1.29
CA GLY A 28 -3.76 -9.23 2.33
C GLY A 28 -2.60 -10.14 2.77
N MET A 29 -1.41 -10.00 2.19
CA MET A 29 -0.23 -10.74 2.63
C MET A 29 0.42 -10.08 3.86
N LYS A 30 1.07 -10.90 4.69
CA LYS A 30 1.94 -10.39 5.75
C LYS A 30 3.22 -9.81 5.14
N THR A 31 3.73 -8.72 5.72
CA THR A 31 4.97 -8.05 5.28
C THR A 31 6.16 -9.01 5.12
N SER A 32 6.29 -10.01 6.00
CA SER A 32 7.35 -11.02 5.88
C SER A 32 7.24 -11.88 4.62
N ALA A 33 6.02 -12.25 4.22
CA ALA A 33 5.78 -12.99 3.00
C ALA A 33 6.02 -12.11 1.76
N VAL A 34 5.70 -10.81 1.83
CA VAL A 34 5.99 -9.85 0.77
C VAL A 34 7.50 -9.67 0.58
N ARG A 35 8.26 -9.59 1.67
CA ARG A 35 9.73 -9.51 1.64
C ARG A 35 10.37 -10.71 0.94
N SER A 36 9.85 -11.91 1.18
CA SER A 36 10.31 -13.12 0.48
C SER A 36 9.92 -13.14 -1.00
N LEU A 37 8.87 -12.42 -1.40
CA LEU A 37 8.40 -12.36 -2.80
C LEU A 37 9.14 -11.30 -3.62
N MET A 38 9.60 -10.23 -2.99
CA MET A 38 10.19 -9.06 -3.64
C MET A 38 11.54 -8.75 -3.01
N GLU A 39 12.62 -9.33 -3.53
CA GLU A 39 13.95 -9.15 -2.92
C GLU A 39 14.49 -7.71 -3.09
N GLU A 40 14.44 -7.15 -4.30
CA GLU A 40 15.03 -5.82 -4.59
C GLU A 40 14.04 -4.65 -4.48
N SER A 41 12.74 -4.90 -4.59
CA SER A 41 11.69 -3.86 -4.63
C SER A 41 10.78 -3.86 -3.40
N PHE A 42 11.27 -4.42 -2.28
CA PHE A 42 10.52 -4.46 -1.04
C PHE A 42 10.50 -3.10 -0.33
N TYR A 43 9.29 -2.67 -0.02
CA TYR A 43 9.02 -1.59 0.93
C TYR A 43 8.19 -2.14 2.08
N GLU A 44 8.51 -1.74 3.31
CA GLU A 44 7.79 -2.25 4.48
C GLU A 44 6.33 -1.80 4.52
N GLU A 45 6.06 -0.62 3.98
CA GLU A 45 4.75 0.04 3.98
C GLU A 45 4.28 0.33 2.56
N VAL A 46 2.97 0.18 2.33
CA VAL A 46 2.34 0.52 1.05
C VAL A 46 2.30 2.03 0.84
N ILE A 47 1.93 2.76 1.88
CA ILE A 47 1.97 4.22 1.98
C ILE A 47 2.67 4.53 3.30
N HIS A 48 3.74 5.32 3.28
CA HIS A 48 4.38 5.76 4.50
C HIS A 48 3.50 6.80 5.22
N ARG A 49 3.49 6.81 6.55
CA ARG A 49 2.64 7.72 7.34
C ARG A 49 2.86 9.20 6.98
N ASP A 50 4.12 9.58 6.77
CA ASP A 50 4.47 10.96 6.44
C ASP A 50 3.99 11.37 5.04
N ASP A 51 3.77 10.39 4.16
CA ASP A 51 3.23 10.59 2.82
C ASP A 51 1.71 10.38 2.73
N LEU A 52 1.03 10.31 3.88
CA LEU A 52 -0.42 10.08 4.00
C LEU A 52 -1.13 11.32 4.55
N VAL A 53 -2.20 11.73 3.87
CA VAL A 53 -3.15 12.75 4.32
C VAL A 53 -4.52 12.12 4.56
N ILE A 54 -5.11 12.41 5.72
CA ILE A 54 -6.46 11.96 6.13
C ILE A 54 -7.47 13.11 5.95
N LEU A 55 -8.72 12.77 5.60
CA LEU A 55 -9.82 13.71 5.36
C LEU A 55 -10.87 13.72 6.48
#